data_AF-A0A3M1YV33-F1
#
_entry.id   AF-A0A3M1YV33-F1
#
_cell.length_a   1.000
_cell.length_b   1.000
_cell.length_c   1.000
_cell.angle_alpha   90.00
_cell.angle_beta   90.00
_cell.angle_gamma   90.00
#
_symmetry.space_group_name_H-M   'P 1'
#
loop_
_entity.id
_entity.type
_entity.pdbx_description
1 polymer ?
#
loop_
_entity_poly.entity_id
_entity_poly.type
_entity_poly.pdbx_seq_one_letter_code
_entity_poly.pdbx_strand_id
1 'polypeptide(L)'
;RPSWALVMDNTDAALEIADFGIETIDRRWSPKEGSQWKTDDPVHYARSLMDGHKTLWKYILNEPFAKGNEPTFLDWVLQAADTLIQGGYKVVLPNFAVGVYEVSEVRNGVYDRLLHFLDEHRDVAVLGLHEYAQGTLFHWGAGGLGREDVYRGAPLNPNPPHDYDEGNYYLFRSFAFVKRAQELGLQPPRIVLTEFGWDRMSDPGAQVHIQFIEQFTGHFQGPHKLGRYWEYVFPERSFEQAMQLQLQWALDQYPPNYEGLLLFAWAHPGNDWHTRGYGYATDPNMANVLKGLKDGALVKNWPFPPKAAFQTVYVKGDEPYAIVRASPMTGTDVVGTISAEVSAVSMAPEYAEQMPDGIWYPVIVAGAGGWVRGDVFVFADAPKDEPPVTPTPMSGGEVETPPQGKTVRRVVIELTHENKVQLAEVLNLMRGIAELGGVDFNILEG
;
A
#
# COMPACT_ATOMS: atom_id res chain seq x y z
N ARG A 1 -7.74 -10.11 -12.17
CA ARG A 1 -8.40 -10.52 -13.43
C ARG A 1 -8.78 -9.23 -14.15
N PRO A 2 -8.31 -8.95 -15.38
CA PRO A 2 -8.72 -7.73 -16.10
C PRO A 2 -10.14 -7.93 -16.64
N SER A 3 -11.12 -8.02 -15.74
CA SER A 3 -12.54 -8.17 -16.05
C SER A 3 -13.24 -6.84 -16.21
N TRP A 4 -12.57 -5.74 -15.83
CA TRP A 4 -13.17 -4.41 -15.82
C TRP A 4 -12.26 -3.36 -16.46
N ALA A 5 -12.88 -2.38 -17.10
CA ALA A 5 -12.26 -1.17 -17.60
C ALA A 5 -13.15 0.05 -17.29
N LEU A 6 -12.54 1.22 -17.17
CA LEU A 6 -13.23 2.50 -17.10
C LEU A 6 -12.69 3.41 -18.19
N VAL A 7 -13.61 4.00 -18.95
CA VAL A 7 -13.30 4.93 -20.03
C VAL A 7 -14.00 6.25 -19.74
N MET A 8 -13.24 7.34 -19.81
CA MET A 8 -13.74 8.69 -19.60
C MET A 8 -13.97 9.39 -20.94
N ASP A 9 -15.16 9.94 -21.12
CA ASP A 9 -15.54 10.82 -22.23
C ASP A 9 -15.31 10.24 -23.64
N ASN A 10 -15.31 8.92 -23.78
CA ASN A 10 -15.12 8.25 -25.07
C ASN A 10 -15.94 6.95 -25.15
N THR A 11 -17.24 7.09 -25.35
CA THR A 11 -18.18 5.96 -25.42
C THR A 11 -17.82 4.97 -26.54
N ASP A 12 -17.28 5.43 -27.68
CA ASP A 12 -16.88 4.54 -28.77
C ASP A 12 -15.70 3.65 -28.37
N ALA A 13 -14.69 4.20 -27.69
CA ALA A 13 -13.60 3.39 -27.13
C ALA A 13 -14.09 2.45 -26.03
N ALA A 14 -15.07 2.89 -25.22
CA ALA A 14 -15.69 2.01 -24.22
C ALA A 14 -16.38 0.80 -24.87
N LEU A 15 -17.02 1.00 -26.03
CA LEU A 15 -17.64 -0.09 -26.80
C LEU A 15 -16.62 -1.03 -27.40
N GLU A 16 -15.56 -0.49 -28.00
CA GLU A 16 -14.48 -1.30 -28.54
C GLU A 16 -13.87 -2.21 -27.45
N ILE A 17 -13.66 -1.68 -26.24
CA ILE A 17 -13.18 -2.47 -25.10
C ILE A 17 -14.21 -3.53 -24.67
N ALA A 18 -15.50 -3.16 -24.62
CA ALA A 18 -16.58 -4.07 -24.25
C ALA A 18 -16.74 -5.25 -25.23
N ASP A 19 -16.46 -5.06 -26.52
CA ASP A 19 -16.51 -6.12 -27.54
C ASP A 19 -15.49 -7.25 -27.29
N PHE A 20 -14.47 -7.02 -26.48
CA PHE A 20 -13.55 -8.05 -26.00
C PHE A 20 -14.08 -8.86 -24.80
N GLY A 21 -15.32 -8.61 -24.37
CA GLY A 21 -15.93 -9.27 -23.21
C GLY A 21 -15.45 -8.71 -21.86
N ILE A 22 -14.95 -7.47 -21.84
CA ILE A 22 -14.53 -6.76 -20.63
C ILE A 22 -15.71 -5.92 -20.13
N GLU A 23 -16.05 -6.03 -18.85
CA GLU A 23 -17.05 -5.15 -18.24
C GLU A 23 -16.55 -3.71 -18.26
N THR A 24 -17.21 -2.84 -19.00
CA THR A 24 -16.69 -1.49 -19.27
C THR A 24 -17.60 -0.42 -18.71
N ILE A 25 -17.01 0.47 -17.91
CA ILE A 25 -17.67 1.64 -17.31
C ILE A 25 -17.49 2.83 -18.26
N ASP A 26 -18.62 3.42 -18.64
CA ASP A 26 -18.70 4.66 -19.40
C ASP A 26 -18.89 5.83 -18.43
N ARG A 27 -17.81 6.59 -18.17
CA ARG A 27 -17.82 7.74 -17.28
C ARG A 27 -17.80 9.03 -18.08
N ARG A 28 -18.68 9.96 -17.72
CA ARG A 28 -18.79 11.29 -18.33
C ARG A 28 -18.30 12.34 -17.36
N TRP A 29 -17.08 12.80 -17.57
CA TRP A 29 -16.47 13.76 -16.68
C TRP A 29 -17.21 15.11 -16.72
N SER A 30 -17.40 15.68 -15.54
CA SER A 30 -17.94 17.02 -15.37
C SER A 30 -17.32 17.66 -14.15
N PRO A 31 -17.02 18.97 -14.17
CA PRO A 31 -16.54 19.69 -12.99
C PRO A 31 -17.55 19.70 -11.83
N LYS A 32 -18.80 19.29 -12.09
CA LYS A 32 -19.89 19.21 -11.10
C LYS A 32 -20.23 17.78 -10.69
N GLU A 33 -19.54 16.73 -11.18
CA GLU A 33 -19.90 15.32 -10.90
C GLU A 33 -20.19 15.07 -9.41
N GLY A 34 -19.36 15.56 -8.49
CA GLY A 34 -19.54 15.34 -7.05
C GLY A 34 -20.64 16.18 -6.37
N SER A 35 -21.25 17.14 -7.07
CA SER A 35 -22.31 18.01 -6.54
C SER A 35 -23.57 18.06 -7.39
N GLN A 36 -23.62 17.30 -8.49
CA GLN A 36 -24.75 17.28 -9.42
C GLN A 36 -26.08 16.94 -8.73
N TRP A 37 -26.02 16.07 -7.72
CA TRP A 37 -27.17 15.67 -6.91
C TRP A 37 -27.84 16.84 -6.16
N LYS A 38 -27.14 17.96 -5.97
CA LYS A 38 -27.67 19.16 -5.31
C LYS A 38 -28.51 20.03 -6.24
N THR A 39 -28.33 19.91 -7.55
CA THR A 39 -28.96 20.81 -8.53
C THR A 39 -29.93 20.11 -9.46
N ASP A 40 -29.72 18.81 -9.70
CA ASP A 40 -30.44 18.09 -10.74
C ASP A 40 -31.54 17.22 -10.13
N ASP A 41 -32.60 17.01 -10.92
CA ASP A 41 -33.57 15.95 -10.64
C ASP A 41 -32.93 14.59 -10.99
N PRO A 42 -33.03 13.56 -10.11
CA PRO A 42 -32.35 12.29 -10.33
C PRO A 42 -32.85 11.54 -11.57
N VAL A 43 -34.13 11.68 -11.93
CA VAL A 43 -34.70 11.04 -13.11
C VAL A 43 -34.20 11.74 -14.38
N HIS A 44 -34.16 13.08 -14.38
CA HIS A 44 -33.59 13.84 -15.47
C HIS A 44 -32.10 13.53 -15.67
N TYR A 45 -31.32 13.48 -14.58
CA TYR A 45 -29.91 13.11 -14.61
C TYR A 45 -29.72 11.70 -15.17
N ALA A 46 -30.44 10.71 -14.64
CA ALA A 46 -30.39 9.32 -15.13
C ALA A 46 -30.69 9.23 -16.63
N ARG A 47 -31.71 9.93 -17.12
CA ARG A 47 -32.03 9.99 -18.55
C ARG A 47 -30.91 10.63 -19.38
N SER A 48 -30.16 11.57 -18.83
CA SER A 48 -28.99 12.14 -19.52
C SER A 48 -27.83 11.15 -19.68
N LEU A 49 -27.80 10.08 -18.87
CA LEU A 49 -26.83 8.99 -18.97
C LEU A 49 -27.32 7.80 -19.82
N MET A 50 -28.61 7.77 -20.18
CA MET A 50 -29.23 6.71 -21.00
C MET A 50 -28.89 6.79 -22.48
N ASP A 51 -28.03 7.72 -22.91
CA ASP A 51 -27.47 7.66 -24.24
C ASP A 51 -26.34 6.62 -24.32
N GLY A 52 -26.09 6.10 -25.51
CA GLY A 52 -25.15 5.00 -25.71
C GLY A 52 -25.74 3.62 -25.42
N HIS A 53 -24.86 2.63 -25.31
CA HIS A 53 -25.23 1.23 -25.36
C HIS A 53 -25.46 0.64 -23.97
N LYS A 54 -26.50 -0.19 -23.84
CA LYS A 54 -26.88 -0.90 -22.61
C LYS A 54 -25.85 -1.93 -22.13
N THR A 55 -24.87 -2.27 -22.98
CA THR A 55 -23.77 -3.16 -22.65
C THR A 55 -22.77 -2.52 -21.68
N LEU A 56 -22.68 -1.19 -21.66
CA LEU A 56 -21.80 -0.42 -20.79
C LEU A 56 -22.41 -0.19 -19.41
N TRP A 57 -21.56 -0.17 -18.38
CA TRP A 57 -21.93 0.24 -17.03
C TRP A 57 -22.00 1.76 -16.95
N LYS A 58 -23.10 2.30 -16.42
CA LYS A 58 -23.33 3.72 -16.25
C LYS A 58 -22.90 4.19 -14.87
N TYR A 59 -22.10 5.24 -14.85
CA TYR A 59 -21.47 5.77 -13.65
C TYR A 59 -22.29 6.94 -13.08
N ILE A 60 -22.89 6.77 -11.88
CA ILE A 60 -23.92 7.73 -11.41
C ILE A 60 -23.34 9.00 -10.79
N LEU A 61 -22.22 8.96 -10.06
CA LEU A 61 -21.55 10.16 -9.52
C LEU A 61 -20.08 9.84 -9.19
N ASN A 62 -19.19 10.82 -9.37
CA ASN A 62 -17.81 10.75 -8.87
C ASN A 62 -17.64 11.57 -7.60
N GLU A 63 -17.08 10.98 -6.54
CA GLU A 63 -16.68 11.65 -5.30
C GLU A 63 -17.76 12.61 -4.77
N PRO A 64 -19.00 12.14 -4.53
CA PRO A 64 -20.08 13.02 -4.14
C PRO A 64 -19.81 13.63 -2.77
N PHE A 65 -19.56 14.95 -2.70
CA PHE A 65 -19.35 15.65 -1.42
C PHE A 65 -20.70 15.84 -0.69
N ALA A 66 -21.18 14.76 -0.10
CA ALA A 66 -22.29 14.69 0.82
C ALA A 66 -21.71 14.28 2.17
N LYS A 67 -21.62 15.22 3.13
CA LYS A 67 -21.18 14.86 4.48
C LYS A 67 -22.28 14.08 5.17
N GLY A 68 -22.18 12.75 5.14
CA GLY A 68 -22.43 11.88 6.27
C GLY A 68 -23.82 11.71 6.86
N ASN A 69 -24.84 12.43 6.41
CA ASN A 69 -26.24 12.25 6.83
C ASN A 69 -27.16 13.16 6.00
N GLU A 70 -27.00 13.20 4.68
CA GLU A 70 -27.99 13.80 3.81
C GLU A 70 -28.87 12.67 3.25
N PRO A 71 -29.96 12.25 3.93
CA PRO A 71 -30.90 11.25 3.40
C PRO A 71 -31.31 11.54 1.96
N THR A 72 -31.43 12.83 1.63
CA THR A 72 -31.74 13.34 0.29
C THR A 72 -30.71 12.92 -0.76
N PHE A 73 -29.42 12.80 -0.41
CA PHE A 73 -28.39 12.33 -1.32
C PHE A 73 -28.57 10.86 -1.67
N LEU A 74 -28.75 9.98 -0.67
CA LEU A 74 -28.94 8.55 -0.95
C LEU A 74 -30.27 8.30 -1.69
N ASP A 75 -31.34 9.01 -1.33
CA ASP A 75 -32.60 8.98 -2.08
C ASP A 75 -32.39 9.33 -3.55
N TRP A 76 -31.65 10.40 -3.80
CA TRP A 76 -31.32 10.85 -5.15
C TRP A 76 -30.53 9.79 -5.93
N VAL A 77 -29.47 9.24 -5.33
CA VAL A 77 -28.63 8.22 -5.99
C VAL A 77 -29.44 6.97 -6.31
N LEU A 78 -30.23 6.47 -5.36
CA LEU A 78 -31.03 5.26 -5.56
C LEU A 78 -32.14 5.48 -6.58
N GLN A 79 -32.75 6.67 -6.63
CA GLN A 79 -33.75 7.00 -7.66
C GLN A 79 -33.15 7.11 -9.06
N ALA A 80 -31.95 7.69 -9.18
CA ALA A 80 -31.23 7.73 -10.44
C ALA A 80 -30.83 6.31 -10.91
N ALA A 81 -30.39 5.46 -9.97
CA ALA A 81 -30.04 4.06 -10.22
C ALA A 81 -31.22 3.25 -10.71
N ASP A 82 -32.34 3.30 -9.99
CA ASP A 82 -33.58 2.60 -10.35
C ASP A 82 -34.08 3.05 -11.72
N THR A 83 -34.01 4.35 -12.03
CA THR A 83 -34.36 4.88 -13.35
C THR A 83 -33.50 4.25 -14.45
N LEU A 84 -32.18 4.17 -14.27
CA LEU A 84 -31.27 3.53 -15.23
C LEU A 84 -31.52 2.03 -15.39
N ILE A 85 -31.73 1.31 -14.29
CA ILE A 85 -32.03 -0.12 -14.28
C ILE A 85 -33.36 -0.40 -15.00
N GLN A 86 -34.40 0.39 -14.78
CA GLN A 86 -35.67 0.30 -15.51
C GLN A 86 -35.50 0.59 -17.01
N GLY A 87 -34.52 1.41 -17.38
CA GLY A 87 -34.09 1.61 -18.77
C GLY A 87 -33.32 0.42 -19.37
N GLY A 88 -32.95 -0.57 -18.57
CA GLY A 88 -32.17 -1.74 -18.95
C GLY A 88 -30.65 -1.51 -18.95
N TYR A 89 -30.15 -0.56 -18.16
CA TYR A 89 -28.72 -0.29 -18.00
C TYR A 89 -28.17 -0.94 -16.74
N LYS A 90 -26.87 -1.22 -16.74
CA LYS A 90 -26.09 -1.59 -15.56
C LYS A 90 -25.50 -0.33 -14.92
N VAL A 91 -25.30 -0.31 -13.61
CA VAL A 91 -24.95 0.91 -12.86
C VAL A 91 -23.82 0.70 -11.86
N VAL A 92 -22.97 1.73 -11.74
CA VAL A 92 -21.95 1.88 -10.70
C VAL A 92 -22.42 2.96 -9.73
N LEU A 93 -22.60 2.59 -8.46
CA LEU A 93 -23.37 3.35 -7.48
C LEU A 93 -22.60 3.71 -6.23
N PRO A 94 -22.83 4.94 -5.77
CA PRO A 94 -22.06 6.06 -6.30
C PRO A 94 -20.57 5.83 -6.02
N ASN A 95 -19.70 6.52 -6.74
CA ASN A 95 -18.28 6.29 -6.59
C ASN A 95 -17.65 7.15 -5.49
N PHE A 96 -17.55 6.61 -4.27
CA PHE A 96 -17.06 7.39 -3.12
C PHE A 96 -15.54 7.51 -3.10
N ALA A 97 -15.05 8.74 -2.96
CA ALA A 97 -13.65 8.98 -2.62
C ALA A 97 -13.32 8.50 -1.20
N VAL A 98 -12.03 8.29 -0.97
CA VAL A 98 -11.48 8.26 0.38
C VAL A 98 -11.89 9.54 1.12
N GLY A 99 -12.48 9.40 2.31
CA GLY A 99 -12.89 10.54 3.14
C GLY A 99 -14.24 11.17 2.80
N VAL A 100 -14.92 10.73 1.74
CA VAL A 100 -16.27 11.23 1.40
C VAL A 100 -17.34 10.66 2.34
N TYR A 101 -17.21 9.38 2.69
CA TYR A 101 -18.01 8.75 3.74
C TYR A 101 -17.18 8.67 5.03
N GLU A 102 -17.79 8.33 6.16
CA GLU A 102 -17.12 7.87 7.38
C GLU A 102 -17.39 6.39 7.69
N VAL A 103 -16.40 5.67 8.20
CA VAL A 103 -16.57 4.25 8.56
C VAL A 103 -17.64 4.10 9.65
N SER A 104 -17.70 5.06 10.56
CA SER A 104 -18.75 5.13 11.59
C SER A 104 -20.15 5.30 10.99
N GLU A 105 -20.31 6.02 9.89
CA GLU A 105 -21.61 6.17 9.20
C GLU A 105 -22.07 4.85 8.59
N VAL A 106 -21.14 4.10 7.97
CA VAL A 106 -21.41 2.76 7.45
C VAL A 106 -21.87 1.83 8.57
N ARG A 107 -21.17 1.84 9.71
CA ARG A 107 -21.54 1.02 10.88
C ARG A 107 -22.87 1.42 11.50
N ASN A 108 -23.16 2.71 11.56
CA ASN A 108 -24.38 3.26 12.15
C ASN A 108 -25.60 3.15 11.21
N GLY A 109 -25.44 2.51 10.05
CA GLY A 109 -26.54 2.18 9.15
C GLY A 109 -26.98 3.30 8.21
N VAL A 110 -26.19 4.37 8.07
CA VAL A 110 -26.48 5.46 7.12
C VAL A 110 -26.63 4.93 5.70
N TYR A 111 -25.84 3.91 5.34
CA TYR A 111 -25.79 3.32 4.01
C TYR A 111 -26.55 1.98 3.90
N ASP A 112 -27.36 1.58 4.89
CA ASP A 112 -28.06 0.29 4.87
C ASP A 112 -28.98 0.16 3.65
N ARG A 113 -29.67 1.23 3.26
CA ARG A 113 -30.52 1.26 2.06
C ARG A 113 -29.73 1.05 0.78
N LEU A 114 -28.52 1.59 0.70
CA LEU A 114 -27.63 1.35 -0.43
C LEU A 114 -27.19 -0.12 -0.47
N LEU A 115 -26.86 -0.71 0.67
CA LEU A 115 -26.47 -2.12 0.75
C LEU A 115 -27.62 -3.05 0.36
N HIS A 116 -28.84 -2.79 0.82
CA HIS A 116 -30.03 -3.53 0.39
C HIS A 116 -30.28 -3.40 -1.11
N PHE A 117 -30.13 -2.19 -1.67
CA PHE A 117 -30.29 -1.96 -3.10
C PHE A 117 -29.25 -2.75 -3.92
N LEU A 118 -27.98 -2.70 -3.52
CA LEU A 118 -26.91 -3.48 -4.13
C LEU A 118 -27.15 -4.99 -4.01
N ASP A 119 -27.81 -5.42 -2.94
CA ASP A 119 -28.17 -6.82 -2.75
C ASP A 119 -29.26 -7.30 -3.70
N GLU A 120 -30.34 -6.51 -3.79
CA GLU A 120 -31.52 -6.75 -4.64
C GLU A 120 -31.17 -6.70 -6.14
N HIS A 121 -30.32 -5.76 -6.55
CA HIS A 121 -29.94 -5.52 -7.94
C HIS A 121 -28.55 -6.04 -8.29
N ARG A 122 -28.08 -7.09 -7.61
CA ARG A 122 -26.68 -7.55 -7.70
C ARG A 122 -26.22 -7.88 -9.13
N ASP A 123 -27.12 -8.27 -10.03
CA ASP A 123 -26.80 -8.57 -11.42
C ASP A 123 -26.45 -7.32 -12.25
N VAL A 124 -27.06 -6.18 -11.92
CA VAL A 124 -26.94 -4.93 -12.69
C VAL A 124 -26.39 -3.74 -11.91
N ALA A 125 -26.09 -3.89 -10.61
CA ALA A 125 -25.54 -2.84 -9.76
C ALA A 125 -24.24 -3.27 -9.06
N VAL A 126 -23.25 -2.37 -9.04
CA VAL A 126 -22.00 -2.52 -8.29
C VAL A 126 -21.68 -1.24 -7.52
N LEU A 127 -20.94 -1.38 -6.42
CA LEU A 127 -20.46 -0.26 -5.61
C LEU A 127 -19.14 0.26 -6.21
N GLY A 128 -19.10 1.54 -6.57
CA GLY A 128 -17.87 2.22 -6.98
C GLY A 128 -17.17 2.83 -5.77
N LEU A 129 -15.85 2.66 -5.64
CA LEU A 129 -15.07 3.30 -4.58
C LEU A 129 -13.71 3.74 -5.09
N HIS A 130 -13.07 4.62 -4.34
CA HIS A 130 -11.65 4.95 -4.48
C HIS A 130 -10.87 4.43 -3.28
N GLU A 131 -9.67 3.93 -3.55
CA GLU A 131 -8.70 3.64 -2.52
C GLU A 131 -7.30 3.99 -3.01
N TYR A 132 -6.58 4.79 -2.23
CA TYR A 132 -5.32 5.38 -2.63
C TYR A 132 -4.17 4.87 -1.78
N ALA A 133 -2.96 4.88 -2.33
CA ALA A 133 -1.74 4.59 -1.59
C ALA A 133 -0.63 5.56 -1.97
N GLN A 134 0.27 5.76 -1.01
CA GLN A 134 1.35 6.71 -1.14
C GLN A 134 2.62 6.03 -1.62
N GLY A 135 2.82 5.99 -2.94
CA GLY A 135 3.99 5.40 -3.56
C GLY A 135 4.02 3.87 -3.53
N THR A 136 3.76 3.22 -2.40
CA THR A 136 3.63 1.76 -2.25
C THR A 136 2.26 1.38 -1.68
N LEU A 137 1.62 0.36 -2.25
CA LEU A 137 0.34 -0.19 -1.78
C LEU A 137 0.46 -0.90 -0.42
N PHE A 138 1.65 -1.41 -0.08
CA PHE A 138 1.87 -2.33 1.05
C PHE A 138 1.75 -1.73 2.46
N HIS A 139 1.49 -0.43 2.59
CA HIS A 139 1.58 0.27 3.87
C HIS A 139 0.25 0.80 4.39
N TRP A 140 0.11 0.75 5.72
CA TRP A 140 -1.00 1.27 6.52
C TRP A 140 -0.92 2.80 6.61
N GLY A 141 -1.33 3.50 5.55
CA GLY A 141 -1.69 4.92 5.62
C GLY A 141 -0.90 5.89 4.73
N ALA A 142 -1.06 7.18 5.04
CA ALA A 142 -0.54 8.34 4.30
C ALA A 142 1.00 8.48 4.27
N GLY A 143 1.75 7.50 4.77
CA GLY A 143 3.21 7.54 4.78
C GLY A 143 3.73 6.60 3.71
N GLY A 144 4.34 7.16 2.66
CA GLY A 144 5.18 6.35 1.78
C GLY A 144 6.34 5.75 2.58
N LEU A 145 6.68 4.50 2.31
CA LEU A 145 7.82 3.86 2.97
C LEU A 145 9.13 4.47 2.45
N GLY A 146 10.09 4.67 3.35
CA GLY A 146 11.49 4.80 2.97
C GLY A 146 12.06 3.43 2.58
N ARG A 147 13.17 3.44 1.83
CA ARG A 147 13.95 2.24 1.50
C ARG A 147 14.22 1.38 2.75
N GLU A 148 14.63 2.03 3.83
CA GLU A 148 14.91 1.40 5.13
C GLU A 148 13.71 0.69 5.74
N ASP A 149 12.48 1.20 5.59
CA ASP A 149 11.30 0.60 6.19
C ASP A 149 10.91 -0.70 5.47
N VAL A 150 11.07 -0.73 4.15
CA VAL A 150 10.90 -1.94 3.33
C VAL A 150 11.90 -3.01 3.73
N TYR A 151 13.19 -2.66 3.91
CA TYR A 151 14.24 -3.63 4.26
C TYR A 151 14.27 -4.04 5.73
N ARG A 152 13.78 -3.20 6.65
CA ARG A 152 13.65 -3.56 8.07
C ARG A 152 12.52 -4.54 8.33
N GLY A 153 11.74 -4.90 7.29
CA GLY A 153 10.51 -5.65 7.47
C GLY A 153 9.59 -4.93 8.44
N ALA A 154 9.54 -3.58 8.39
CA ALA A 154 8.45 -2.83 8.99
C ALA A 154 7.17 -3.59 8.61
N PRO A 155 6.23 -3.84 9.53
CA PRO A 155 5.13 -4.75 9.30
C PRO A 155 4.31 -4.25 8.11
N LEU A 156 4.72 -4.69 6.92
CA LEU A 156 3.98 -4.72 5.68
C LEU A 156 2.95 -5.81 5.92
N ASN A 157 2.06 -5.54 6.87
CA ASN A 157 1.24 -6.56 7.50
C ASN A 157 0.39 -7.14 6.38
N PRO A 158 0.61 -8.40 5.96
CA PRO A 158 -0.17 -9.02 4.91
C PRO A 158 -1.59 -9.34 5.39
N ASN A 159 -1.87 -9.06 6.66
CA ASN A 159 -3.21 -9.10 7.21
C ASN A 159 -3.71 -7.67 7.36
N PRO A 160 -4.78 -7.27 6.66
CA PRO A 160 -5.64 -6.21 7.17
C PRO A 160 -5.91 -6.47 8.66
N PRO A 161 -5.85 -5.45 9.54
CA PRO A 161 -6.19 -5.63 10.93
C PRO A 161 -7.58 -6.26 10.90
N HIS A 162 -7.69 -7.42 11.55
CA HIS A 162 -8.93 -8.18 11.61
C HIS A 162 -10.08 -7.31 12.18
N ASP A 163 -9.73 -6.26 12.92
CA ASP A 163 -10.58 -5.13 13.22
C ASP A 163 -10.35 -3.99 12.22
N TYR A 164 -11.26 -3.90 11.24
CA TYR A 164 -11.40 -2.85 10.23
C TYR A 164 -11.65 -1.44 10.82
N ASP A 165 -11.31 -1.22 12.08
CA ASP A 165 -11.80 -0.14 12.93
C ASP A 165 -10.83 1.05 13.02
N GLU A 166 -9.50 0.88 12.90
CA GLU A 166 -8.57 1.97 13.31
C GLU A 166 -7.28 2.19 12.49
N GLY A 167 -7.08 1.55 11.33
CA GLY A 167 -5.72 1.46 10.75
C GLY A 167 -5.37 2.34 9.53
N ASN A 168 -6.25 2.47 8.55
CA ASN A 168 -5.87 3.03 7.25
C ASN A 168 -6.98 3.91 6.67
N TYR A 169 -6.67 5.19 6.50
CA TYR A 169 -7.60 6.15 5.91
C TYR A 169 -7.79 5.89 4.42
N TYR A 170 -6.77 5.40 3.71
CA TYR A 170 -6.72 5.41 2.24
C TYR A 170 -6.95 4.05 1.57
N LEU A 171 -6.53 2.93 2.18
CA LEU A 171 -6.77 1.57 1.68
C LEU A 171 -7.68 0.79 2.64
N PHE A 172 -8.39 -0.20 2.09
CA PHE A 172 -9.26 -1.15 2.80
C PHE A 172 -10.45 -0.54 3.51
N ARG A 173 -10.68 0.76 3.33
CA ARG A 173 -11.78 1.50 3.94
C ARG A 173 -13.14 1.00 3.44
N SER A 174 -13.15 0.42 2.24
CA SER A 174 -14.31 -0.26 1.64
C SER A 174 -14.75 -1.52 2.41
N PHE A 175 -13.88 -2.15 3.21
CA PHE A 175 -14.25 -3.31 4.02
C PHE A 175 -15.32 -3.01 5.06
N ALA A 176 -15.51 -1.75 5.44
CA ALA A 176 -16.64 -1.34 6.27
C ALA A 176 -18.00 -1.69 5.64
N PHE A 177 -18.15 -1.51 4.32
CA PHE A 177 -19.37 -1.88 3.60
C PHE A 177 -19.56 -3.40 3.54
N VAL A 178 -18.47 -4.15 3.36
CA VAL A 178 -18.50 -5.63 3.36
C VAL A 178 -18.94 -6.16 4.72
N LYS A 179 -18.31 -5.71 5.81
CA LYS A 179 -18.68 -6.09 7.17
C LYS A 179 -20.12 -5.71 7.49
N ARG A 180 -20.54 -4.49 7.14
CA ARG A 180 -21.91 -4.04 7.37
C ARG A 180 -22.94 -4.87 6.61
N ALA A 181 -22.68 -5.21 5.34
CA ALA A 181 -23.58 -6.08 4.58
C ALA A 181 -23.75 -7.46 5.24
N GLN A 182 -22.66 -8.04 5.74
CA GLN A 182 -22.70 -9.31 6.47
C GLN A 182 -23.49 -9.21 7.78
N GLU A 183 -23.34 -8.12 8.55
CA GLU A 183 -24.12 -7.86 9.77
C GLU A 183 -25.63 -7.76 9.51
N LEU A 184 -26.01 -7.25 8.33
CA LEU A 184 -27.41 -7.16 7.89
C LEU A 184 -27.95 -8.49 7.31
N GLY A 185 -27.12 -9.53 7.18
CA GLY A 185 -27.47 -10.78 6.53
C GLY A 185 -27.56 -10.70 4.99
N LEU A 186 -26.92 -9.69 4.39
CA LEU A 186 -26.83 -9.49 2.95
C LEU A 186 -25.57 -10.15 2.38
N GLN A 187 -25.53 -10.37 1.07
CA GLN A 187 -24.29 -10.78 0.41
C GLN A 187 -23.31 -9.59 0.39
N PRO A 188 -21.99 -9.83 0.51
CA PRO A 188 -20.97 -8.78 0.33
C PRO A 188 -21.15 -8.04 -1.02
N PRO A 189 -21.23 -6.70 -1.04
CA PRO A 189 -21.47 -5.96 -2.28
C PRO A 189 -20.38 -6.26 -3.30
N ARG A 190 -20.77 -6.33 -4.58
CA ARG A 190 -19.83 -6.32 -5.70
C ARG A 190 -19.19 -4.94 -5.74
N ILE A 191 -17.86 -4.87 -5.65
CA ILE A 191 -17.11 -3.62 -5.57
C ILE A 191 -16.21 -3.50 -6.79
N VAL A 192 -16.16 -2.30 -7.36
CA VAL A 192 -15.13 -1.89 -8.31
C VAL A 192 -14.40 -0.70 -7.72
N LEU A 193 -13.10 -0.83 -7.48
CA LEU A 193 -12.24 0.30 -7.12
C LEU A 193 -11.91 1.02 -8.42
N THR A 194 -12.64 2.10 -8.71
CA THR A 194 -12.59 2.76 -10.02
C THR A 194 -11.38 3.67 -10.16
N GLU A 195 -10.79 4.05 -9.01
CA GLU A 195 -9.50 4.70 -8.90
C GLU A 195 -8.76 4.00 -7.76
N PHE A 196 -7.74 3.21 -8.12
CA PHE A 196 -6.99 2.38 -7.18
C PHE A 196 -5.50 2.67 -7.22
N GLY A 197 -4.91 2.76 -6.02
CA GLY A 197 -3.47 2.88 -5.82
C GLY A 197 -3.00 4.32 -5.95
N TRP A 198 -2.29 4.63 -7.03
CA TRP A 198 -1.40 5.80 -7.05
C TRP A 198 -1.94 6.97 -7.87
N ASP A 199 -3.02 7.60 -7.38
CA ASP A 199 -3.57 8.80 -8.02
C ASP A 199 -2.82 10.08 -7.63
N ARG A 200 -3.26 11.25 -8.15
CA ARG A 200 -2.82 12.60 -7.81
C ARG A 200 -3.02 12.87 -6.31
N MET A 201 -2.02 12.48 -5.54
CA MET A 201 -1.95 12.82 -4.13
C MET A 201 -1.46 14.26 -3.95
N SER A 202 -2.36 15.22 -4.13
CA SER A 202 -2.09 16.61 -3.73
C SER A 202 -2.37 16.86 -2.24
N ASP A 203 -2.53 15.81 -1.44
CA ASP A 203 -2.98 15.93 -0.06
C ASP A 203 -1.91 16.61 0.83
N PRO A 204 -2.18 17.79 1.40
CA PRO A 204 -1.19 18.58 2.13
C PRO A 204 -0.64 17.93 3.41
N GLY A 205 -1.30 16.90 3.95
CA GLY A 205 -0.82 16.16 5.12
C GLY A 205 0.36 15.23 4.87
N ALA A 206 0.58 14.83 3.60
CA ALA A 206 1.65 13.94 3.18
C ALA A 206 2.95 14.67 2.76
N GLN A 207 3.00 15.98 3.04
CA GLN A 207 4.00 16.90 2.52
C GLN A 207 5.46 16.55 2.83
N VAL A 208 5.80 15.90 3.94
CA VAL A 208 7.23 15.69 4.25
C VAL A 208 7.88 14.67 3.31
N HIS A 209 7.20 13.56 3.02
CA HIS A 209 7.69 12.59 2.04
C HIS A 209 7.40 13.00 0.61
N ILE A 210 6.23 13.61 0.32
CA ILE A 210 5.94 14.10 -1.02
C ILE A 210 6.91 15.21 -1.41
N GLN A 211 7.27 16.15 -0.52
CA GLN A 211 8.31 17.15 -0.82
C GLN A 211 9.68 16.51 -1.03
N PHE A 212 10.06 15.52 -0.20
CA PHE A 212 11.30 14.78 -0.41
C PHE A 212 11.34 14.10 -1.78
N ILE A 213 10.25 13.43 -2.19
CA ILE A 213 10.24 12.73 -3.47
C ILE A 213 10.00 13.69 -4.66
N GLU A 214 9.21 14.74 -4.50
CA GLU A 214 9.02 15.81 -5.49
C GLU A 214 10.35 16.54 -5.78
N GLN A 215 11.25 16.66 -4.79
CA GLN A 215 12.62 17.15 -5.01
C GLN A 215 13.42 16.28 -5.99
N PHE A 216 13.13 14.98 -6.07
CA PHE A 216 13.78 14.05 -7.01
C PHE A 216 13.01 13.81 -8.32
N THR A 217 11.70 14.05 -8.34
CA THR A 217 10.81 13.53 -9.40
C THR A 217 9.84 14.55 -10.02
N GLY A 218 9.66 15.74 -9.42
CA GLY A 218 8.57 16.66 -9.74
C GLY A 218 7.20 16.19 -9.22
N HIS A 219 6.12 16.88 -9.56
CA HIS A 219 4.77 16.59 -9.03
C HIS A 219 4.31 15.16 -9.26
N PHE A 220 3.96 14.42 -8.20
CA PHE A 220 3.39 13.06 -8.24
C PHE A 220 2.05 13.03 -8.99
N GLN A 221 2.03 12.33 -10.13
CA GLN A 221 0.83 12.14 -10.95
C GLN A 221 0.93 10.75 -11.57
N GLY A 222 0.23 9.76 -11.01
CA GLY A 222 0.16 8.43 -11.60
C GLY A 222 1.47 7.61 -11.57
N PRO A 223 1.40 6.35 -12.03
CA PRO A 223 2.48 5.39 -11.86
C PRO A 223 3.74 5.71 -12.68
N HIS A 224 3.67 6.53 -13.72
CA HIS A 224 4.86 6.89 -14.52
C HIS A 224 5.87 7.76 -13.74
N LYS A 225 5.41 8.51 -12.74
CA LYS A 225 6.30 9.29 -11.86
C LYS A 225 6.79 8.50 -10.65
N LEU A 226 6.23 7.32 -10.42
CA LEU A 226 6.72 6.39 -9.39
C LEU A 226 7.99 5.65 -9.80
N GLY A 227 8.39 5.69 -11.08
CA GLY A 227 9.61 5.03 -11.57
C GLY A 227 10.81 5.24 -10.67
N ARG A 228 11.20 6.51 -10.47
CA ARG A 228 12.33 6.87 -9.60
C ARG A 228 12.11 6.54 -8.12
N TYR A 229 10.87 6.64 -7.65
CA TYR A 229 10.55 6.27 -6.27
C TYR A 229 10.71 4.76 -6.07
N TRP A 230 10.24 3.95 -7.00
CA TRP A 230 10.40 2.50 -6.96
C TRP A 230 11.83 2.05 -7.28
N GLU A 231 12.59 2.75 -8.11
CA GLU A 231 14.03 2.53 -8.23
C GLU A 231 14.75 2.76 -6.89
N TYR A 232 14.30 3.74 -6.10
CA TYR A 232 14.86 3.97 -4.77
C TYR A 232 14.41 2.91 -3.74
N VAL A 233 13.13 2.51 -3.77
CA VAL A 233 12.56 1.58 -2.79
C VAL A 233 12.84 0.11 -3.13
N PHE A 234 12.93 -0.23 -4.41
CA PHE A 234 13.16 -1.56 -4.98
C PHE A 234 14.32 -1.50 -6.01
N PRO A 235 15.54 -1.12 -5.62
CA PRO A 235 16.66 -0.92 -6.54
C PRO A 235 17.05 -2.18 -7.33
N GLU A 236 16.70 -3.36 -6.85
CA GLU A 236 16.91 -4.62 -7.57
C GLU A 236 15.84 -4.94 -8.62
N ARG A 237 14.80 -4.11 -8.74
CA ARG A 237 13.65 -4.35 -9.61
C ARG A 237 13.57 -3.32 -10.71
N SER A 238 13.21 -3.78 -11.90
CA SER A 238 12.66 -2.89 -12.92
C SER A 238 11.35 -2.27 -12.42
N PHE A 239 10.99 -1.13 -13.01
CA PHE A 239 9.71 -0.48 -12.77
C PHE A 239 8.53 -1.46 -12.93
N GLU A 240 8.55 -2.29 -13.98
CA GLU A 240 7.52 -3.27 -14.28
C GLU A 240 7.42 -4.33 -13.19
N GLN A 241 8.55 -4.81 -12.69
CA GLN A 241 8.60 -5.80 -11.60
C GLN A 241 8.10 -5.21 -10.27
N ALA A 242 8.46 -3.96 -9.97
CA ALA A 242 7.93 -3.26 -8.80
C ALA A 242 6.41 -3.08 -8.91
N MET A 243 5.91 -2.65 -10.08
CA MET A 243 4.48 -2.51 -10.32
C MET A 243 3.73 -3.84 -10.18
N GLN A 244 4.23 -4.91 -10.81
CA GLN A 244 3.63 -6.24 -10.73
C GLN A 244 3.54 -6.76 -9.29
N LEU A 245 4.60 -6.53 -8.50
CA LEU A 245 4.61 -6.90 -7.09
C LEU A 245 3.49 -6.20 -6.30
N GLN A 246 3.34 -4.89 -6.53
CA GLN A 246 2.31 -4.07 -5.89
C GLN A 246 0.91 -4.57 -6.25
N LEU A 247 0.66 -4.81 -7.54
CA LEU A 247 -0.62 -5.30 -8.01
C LEU A 247 -0.92 -6.71 -7.52
N GLN A 248 0.08 -7.59 -7.45
CA GLN A 248 -0.08 -8.93 -6.91
C GLN A 248 -0.51 -8.89 -5.44
N TRP A 249 0.16 -8.07 -4.63
CA TRP A 249 -0.27 -7.88 -3.25
C TRP A 249 -1.72 -7.42 -3.18
N ALA A 250 -2.13 -6.43 -3.97
CA ALA A 250 -3.52 -5.99 -3.95
C ALA A 250 -4.47 -7.17 -4.27
N LEU A 251 -4.16 -7.96 -5.30
CA LEU A 251 -4.96 -9.15 -5.63
C LEU A 251 -5.01 -10.18 -4.49
N ASP A 252 -3.97 -10.29 -3.67
CA ASP A 252 -3.94 -11.18 -2.51
C ASP A 252 -4.69 -10.61 -1.29
N GLN A 253 -4.82 -9.29 -1.19
CA GLN A 253 -5.46 -8.62 -0.05
C GLN A 253 -6.96 -8.40 -0.22
N TYR A 254 -7.43 -8.14 -1.44
CA TYR A 254 -8.85 -7.86 -1.69
C TYR A 254 -9.65 -9.14 -1.95
N PRO A 255 -10.80 -9.34 -1.27
CA PRO A 255 -11.62 -10.53 -1.41
C PRO A 255 -12.32 -10.61 -2.79
N PRO A 256 -12.85 -11.79 -3.17
CA PRO A 256 -13.41 -12.03 -4.50
C PRO A 256 -14.59 -11.14 -4.92
N ASN A 257 -15.26 -10.47 -3.97
CA ASN A 257 -16.33 -9.52 -4.29
C ASN A 257 -15.79 -8.18 -4.84
N TYR A 258 -14.46 -7.98 -4.87
CA TYR A 258 -13.79 -6.89 -5.57
C TYR A 258 -13.54 -7.34 -7.01
N GLU A 259 -14.40 -6.93 -7.92
CA GLU A 259 -14.41 -7.44 -9.29
C GLU A 259 -13.45 -6.68 -10.21
N GLY A 260 -13.14 -5.43 -9.87
CA GLY A 260 -12.20 -4.58 -10.60
C GLY A 260 -11.35 -3.72 -9.66
N LEU A 261 -10.04 -3.70 -9.91
CA LEU A 261 -9.06 -2.79 -9.32
C LEU A 261 -8.52 -1.93 -10.46
N LEU A 262 -9.17 -0.80 -10.72
CA LEU A 262 -8.88 0.04 -11.87
C LEU A 262 -7.76 1.02 -11.52
N LEU A 263 -6.59 0.76 -12.09
CA LEU A 263 -5.46 1.67 -12.00
C LEU A 263 -5.78 2.93 -12.78
N PHE A 264 -5.58 4.08 -12.14
CA PHE A 264 -5.81 5.37 -12.75
C PHE A 264 -4.93 5.53 -14.00
N ALA A 265 -5.52 5.51 -15.20
CA ALA A 265 -4.73 5.44 -16.43
C ALA A 265 -5.45 5.97 -17.68
N TRP A 266 -6.01 7.19 -17.70
CA TRP A 266 -6.54 7.75 -18.96
C TRP A 266 -6.33 9.25 -19.14
N ALA A 267 -5.98 9.61 -20.38
CA ALA A 267 -6.40 10.86 -21.02
C ALA A 267 -6.33 10.77 -22.55
N HIS A 268 -7.27 11.44 -23.21
CA HIS A 268 -7.18 11.79 -24.62
C HIS A 268 -5.89 12.61 -24.89
N PRO A 269 -5.17 12.39 -26.01
CA PRO A 269 -4.06 13.25 -26.42
C PRO A 269 -4.53 14.72 -26.47
N GLY A 270 -3.94 15.59 -25.65
CA GLY A 270 -4.29 17.02 -25.60
C GLY A 270 -5.02 17.52 -24.35
N ASN A 271 -5.41 16.65 -23.42
CA ASN A 271 -5.83 17.08 -22.07
C ASN A 271 -4.65 17.04 -21.10
N ASP A 272 -4.60 17.88 -20.07
CA ASP A 272 -3.52 17.95 -19.07
C ASP A 272 -3.29 16.63 -18.30
N TRP A 273 -4.20 15.67 -18.44
CA TRP A 273 -4.13 14.31 -17.93
C TRP A 273 -3.26 13.36 -18.77
N HIS A 274 -2.93 13.68 -20.04
CA HIS A 274 -2.08 12.80 -20.87
C HIS A 274 -0.64 12.74 -20.40
N THR A 275 -0.20 13.77 -19.67
CA THR A 275 1.08 13.79 -18.97
C THR A 275 1.01 13.13 -17.59
N ARG A 276 -0.14 12.55 -17.22
CA ARG A 276 -0.43 12.06 -15.85
C ARG A 276 -0.56 10.54 -15.74
N GLY A 277 -0.69 9.81 -16.85
CA GLY A 277 -0.92 8.38 -16.84
C GLY A 277 -0.23 7.63 -17.97
N TYR A 278 -0.35 6.31 -17.95
CA TYR A 278 -0.03 5.45 -19.08
C TYR A 278 -1.17 5.54 -20.09
N GLY A 279 -0.86 5.77 -21.37
CA GLY A 279 -1.82 5.43 -22.42
C GLY A 279 -1.95 3.91 -22.45
N TYR A 280 -3.05 3.36 -21.94
CA TYR A 280 -3.25 1.90 -21.83
C TYR A 280 -3.00 1.17 -23.17
N ALA A 281 -3.28 1.84 -24.28
CA ALA A 281 -3.10 1.34 -25.64
C ALA A 281 -1.72 1.63 -26.27
N THR A 282 -0.95 2.58 -25.75
CA THR A 282 0.25 3.11 -26.43
C THR A 282 1.52 3.01 -25.60
N ASP A 283 1.42 2.73 -24.30
CA ASP A 283 2.60 2.64 -23.45
C ASP A 283 3.13 1.19 -23.35
N PRO A 284 4.35 0.94 -23.85
CA PRO A 284 4.93 -0.40 -23.85
C PRO A 284 5.19 -0.95 -22.44
N ASN A 285 5.43 -0.11 -21.43
CA ASN A 285 5.69 -0.57 -20.07
C ASN A 285 4.41 -1.11 -19.43
N MET A 286 3.27 -0.44 -19.64
CA MET A 286 1.98 -0.95 -19.18
C MET A 286 1.60 -2.26 -19.89
N ALA A 287 1.84 -2.35 -21.21
CA ALA A 287 1.62 -3.58 -21.95
C ALA A 287 2.46 -4.75 -21.40
N ASN A 288 3.73 -4.49 -21.03
CA ASN A 288 4.62 -5.47 -20.40
C ASN A 288 4.14 -5.88 -19.00
N VAL A 289 3.72 -4.92 -18.18
CA VAL A 289 3.15 -5.19 -16.84
C VAL A 289 1.96 -6.14 -16.97
N LEU A 290 0.97 -5.80 -17.81
CA LEU A 290 -0.25 -6.58 -18.02
C LEU A 290 0.03 -7.96 -18.60
N LYS A 291 0.97 -8.05 -19.55
CA LYS A 291 1.42 -9.33 -20.09
C LYS A 291 2.00 -10.22 -19.00
N GLY A 292 2.88 -9.70 -18.14
CA GLY A 292 3.45 -10.48 -17.04
C GLY A 292 2.41 -10.93 -16.01
N LEU A 293 1.41 -10.10 -15.70
CA LEU A 293 0.28 -10.50 -14.86
C LEU A 293 -0.54 -11.65 -15.51
N LYS A 294 -0.81 -11.56 -16.82
CA LYS A 294 -1.58 -12.56 -17.57
C LYS A 294 -0.86 -13.89 -17.70
N ASP A 295 0.44 -13.85 -17.99
CA ASP A 295 1.26 -15.03 -18.23
C ASP A 295 1.62 -15.76 -16.92
N GLY A 296 1.16 -15.26 -15.76
CA GLY A 296 1.52 -15.80 -14.46
C GLY A 296 3.00 -15.60 -14.12
N ALA A 297 3.71 -14.79 -14.90
CA ALA A 297 5.07 -14.31 -14.66
C ALA A 297 5.06 -13.21 -13.58
N LEU A 298 4.22 -13.42 -12.56
CA LEU A 298 4.15 -12.60 -11.38
C LEU A 298 5.49 -12.72 -10.66
N VAL A 299 6.06 -11.59 -10.30
CA VAL A 299 7.21 -11.58 -9.39
C VAL A 299 6.70 -12.05 -8.03
N LYS A 300 6.74 -13.37 -7.82
CA LYS A 300 6.25 -14.02 -6.59
C LYS A 300 7.09 -13.68 -5.37
N ASN A 301 8.30 -13.20 -5.59
CA ASN A 301 9.23 -12.91 -4.52
C ASN A 301 9.09 -11.45 -4.15
N TRP A 302 8.52 -11.23 -2.96
CA TRP A 302 8.65 -10.01 -2.18
C TRP A 302 10.14 -9.61 -2.06
N PRO A 303 10.52 -8.31 -2.01
CA PRO A 303 11.92 -7.91 -1.92
C PRO A 303 12.61 -8.40 -0.64
N PHE A 304 11.82 -8.82 0.35
CA PHE A 304 12.33 -9.45 1.57
C PHE A 304 11.23 -10.25 2.28
N PRO A 305 11.31 -11.58 2.44
CA PRO A 305 10.21 -12.46 2.90
C PRO A 305 9.42 -11.94 4.11
N PRO A 306 8.14 -12.32 4.30
CA PRO A 306 7.43 -11.96 5.53
C PRO A 306 8.19 -12.52 6.74
N LYS A 307 8.22 -11.78 7.86
CA LYS A 307 8.98 -12.19 9.06
C LYS A 307 8.67 -13.61 9.55
N ALA A 308 7.43 -14.08 9.34
CA ALA A 308 6.97 -15.42 9.69
C ALA A 308 7.61 -16.55 8.85
N ALA A 309 8.15 -16.23 7.67
CA ALA A 309 8.90 -17.18 6.84
C ALA A 309 10.33 -17.41 7.36
N PHE A 310 10.83 -16.51 8.21
CA PHE A 310 12.18 -16.66 8.74
C PHE A 310 12.22 -17.69 9.87
N GLN A 311 13.07 -18.69 9.69
CA GLN A 311 13.43 -19.65 10.71
C GLN A 311 14.87 -19.39 11.19
N THR A 312 15.12 -19.67 12.45
CA THR A 312 16.50 -19.65 12.97
C THR A 312 17.27 -20.80 12.36
N VAL A 313 18.35 -20.48 11.64
CA VAL A 313 19.32 -21.43 11.12
C VAL A 313 20.69 -21.11 11.68
N TYR A 314 21.55 -22.12 11.77
CA TYR A 314 22.94 -21.94 12.17
C TYR A 314 23.81 -21.98 10.92
N VAL A 315 24.63 -20.95 10.76
CA VAL A 315 25.49 -20.79 9.58
C VAL A 315 26.86 -20.29 10.01
N LYS A 316 27.85 -20.52 9.17
CA LYS A 316 29.15 -19.85 9.25
C LYS A 316 29.51 -19.31 7.87
N GLY A 317 30.06 -18.10 7.83
CA GLY A 317 30.58 -17.52 6.60
C GLY A 317 31.86 -18.20 6.13
N ASP A 318 32.14 -18.12 4.84
CA ASP A 318 33.44 -18.47 4.28
C ASP A 318 34.50 -17.44 4.74
N GLU A 319 35.72 -17.88 5.02
CA GLU A 319 36.70 -17.05 5.76
C GLU A 319 37.02 -15.73 5.02
N PRO A 320 37.07 -14.57 5.72
CA PRO A 320 36.85 -14.36 7.15
C PRO A 320 35.38 -14.09 7.56
N TYR A 321 34.48 -13.85 6.60
CA TYR A 321 33.04 -13.64 6.81
C TYR A 321 32.27 -13.69 5.48
N ALA A 322 30.97 -14.02 5.56
CA ALA A 322 30.05 -13.82 4.44
C ALA A 322 29.49 -12.40 4.44
N ILE A 323 29.40 -11.77 3.28
CA ILE A 323 28.80 -10.43 3.12
C ILE A 323 27.29 -10.57 2.97
N VAL A 324 26.53 -9.85 3.81
CA VAL A 324 25.08 -9.68 3.67
C VAL A 324 24.81 -8.35 2.97
N ARG A 325 24.02 -8.37 1.90
CA ARG A 325 23.77 -7.21 1.04
C ARG A 325 22.32 -6.78 1.06
N ALA A 326 22.04 -5.51 0.73
CA ALA A 326 20.68 -4.99 0.66
C ALA A 326 19.81 -5.72 -0.39
N SER A 327 20.42 -6.23 -1.46
CA SER A 327 19.74 -6.93 -2.55
C SER A 327 20.53 -8.19 -2.96
N PRO A 328 19.91 -9.15 -3.68
CA PRO A 328 20.56 -10.40 -4.08
C PRO A 328 21.54 -10.21 -5.26
N MET A 329 22.57 -9.38 -5.12
CA MET A 329 23.61 -9.19 -6.14
C MET A 329 24.91 -8.63 -5.57
N THR A 330 26.06 -8.98 -6.17
CA THR A 330 27.39 -8.58 -5.67
C THR A 330 27.71 -7.08 -5.69
N GLY A 331 26.83 -6.22 -6.24
CA GLY A 331 27.07 -4.78 -6.41
C GLY A 331 26.37 -3.85 -5.42
N THR A 332 25.52 -4.37 -4.53
CA THR A 332 24.72 -3.53 -3.63
C THR A 332 25.36 -3.30 -2.27
N ASP A 333 24.82 -2.31 -1.55
CA ASP A 333 25.18 -1.92 -0.19
C ASP A 333 25.32 -3.13 0.74
N VAL A 334 26.35 -3.10 1.58
CA VAL A 334 26.56 -4.12 2.63
C VAL A 334 25.75 -3.71 3.85
N VAL A 335 24.83 -4.57 4.27
CA VAL A 335 23.93 -4.33 5.42
C VAL A 335 24.33 -5.15 6.65
N GLY A 336 25.25 -6.11 6.49
CA GLY A 336 25.74 -6.93 7.57
C GLY A 336 26.80 -7.93 7.13
N THR A 337 27.27 -8.73 8.08
CA THR A 337 28.19 -9.85 7.83
C THR A 337 27.81 -11.05 8.68
N ILE A 338 28.09 -12.26 8.18
CA ILE A 338 28.00 -13.51 8.93
C ILE A 338 29.44 -13.91 9.25
N SER A 339 29.77 -14.08 10.53
CA SER A 339 31.14 -14.42 10.95
C SER A 339 31.57 -15.80 10.45
N ALA A 340 32.88 -16.07 10.42
CA ALA A 340 33.42 -17.41 10.18
C ALA A 340 33.11 -18.41 11.31
N GLU A 341 32.62 -17.93 12.46
CA GLU A 341 32.12 -18.75 13.55
C GLU A 341 30.64 -19.11 13.32
N VAL A 342 30.20 -20.20 13.94
CA VAL A 342 28.79 -20.60 13.87
C VAL A 342 27.93 -19.56 14.58
N SER A 343 27.03 -18.93 13.82
CA SER A 343 26.10 -17.93 14.32
C SER A 343 24.66 -18.31 13.99
N ALA A 344 23.75 -18.01 14.91
CA ALA A 344 22.33 -18.10 14.65
C ALA A 344 21.92 -16.90 13.79
N VAL A 345 21.36 -17.17 12.61
CA VAL A 345 20.75 -16.16 11.75
C VAL A 345 19.30 -16.54 11.48
N SER A 346 18.45 -15.55 11.28
CA SER A 346 17.11 -15.82 10.77
C SER A 346 17.21 -15.88 9.25
N MET A 347 16.78 -16.98 8.62
CA MET A 347 16.82 -17.18 7.16
C MET A 347 15.47 -17.72 6.66
N ALA A 348 15.08 -17.40 5.43
CA ALA A 348 13.90 -17.98 4.77
C ALA A 348 14.32 -18.67 3.45
N PRO A 349 14.89 -19.89 3.51
CA PRO A 349 15.50 -20.55 2.35
C PRO A 349 14.56 -20.82 1.18
N GLU A 350 13.26 -20.97 1.44
CA GLU A 350 12.22 -21.18 0.44
C GLU A 350 11.98 -19.95 -0.45
N TYR A 351 12.51 -18.79 -0.07
CA TYR A 351 12.51 -17.55 -0.83
C TYR A 351 13.85 -17.26 -1.51
N ALA A 352 14.73 -18.27 -1.63
CA ALA A 352 16.00 -18.09 -2.30
C ALA A 352 15.82 -17.69 -3.78
N GLU A 353 16.63 -16.74 -4.24
CA GLU A 353 16.56 -16.23 -5.61
C GLU A 353 17.75 -16.71 -6.44
N GLN A 354 17.47 -17.28 -7.62
CA GLN A 354 18.50 -17.61 -8.59
C GLN A 354 18.85 -16.36 -9.40
N MET A 355 20.08 -15.86 -9.20
CA MET A 355 20.64 -14.71 -9.91
C MET A 355 21.77 -15.17 -10.84
N PRO A 356 22.22 -14.32 -11.78
CA PRO A 356 23.31 -14.67 -12.70
C PRO A 356 24.62 -15.06 -11.99
N ASP A 357 24.84 -14.54 -10.77
CA ASP A 357 26.05 -14.74 -9.98
C ASP A 357 25.90 -15.79 -8.86
N GLY A 358 24.73 -16.40 -8.69
CA GLY A 358 24.51 -17.46 -7.70
C GLY A 358 23.09 -17.51 -7.15
N ILE A 359 22.86 -18.44 -6.20
CA ILE A 359 21.63 -18.49 -5.42
C ILE A 359 21.80 -17.54 -4.23
N TRP A 360 20.83 -16.68 -3.98
CA TRP A 360 20.83 -15.74 -2.85
C TRP A 360 19.74 -16.10 -1.85
N TYR A 361 20.11 -16.12 -0.58
CA TYR A 361 19.23 -16.44 0.53
C TYR A 361 18.89 -15.17 1.32
N PRO A 362 17.61 -14.90 1.57
CA PRO A 362 17.21 -13.80 2.43
C PRO A 362 17.52 -14.15 3.89
N VAL A 363 18.18 -13.22 4.59
CA VAL A 363 18.64 -13.36 5.97
C VAL A 363 18.38 -12.10 6.78
N ILE A 364 18.09 -12.26 8.07
CA ILE A 364 18.10 -11.19 9.06
C ILE A 364 19.30 -11.42 9.99
N VAL A 365 20.22 -10.48 10.01
CA VAL A 365 21.43 -10.50 10.85
C VAL A 365 21.44 -9.24 11.72
N ALA A 366 21.53 -9.43 13.04
CA ALA A 366 21.49 -8.34 14.02
C ALA A 366 20.27 -7.38 13.85
N GLY A 367 19.14 -7.89 13.35
CA GLY A 367 17.93 -7.11 13.10
C GLY A 367 17.88 -6.39 11.75
N ALA A 368 18.95 -6.44 10.95
CA ALA A 368 18.97 -5.93 9.59
C ALA A 368 18.64 -7.04 8.58
N GLY A 369 17.66 -6.80 7.70
CA GLY A 369 17.33 -7.69 6.59
C GLY A 369 18.28 -7.49 5.41
N GLY A 370 18.71 -8.59 4.78
CA GLY A 370 19.48 -8.57 3.55
C GLY A 370 19.63 -9.96 2.92
N TRP A 371 20.54 -10.07 1.97
CA TRP A 371 20.73 -11.25 1.14
C TRP A 371 22.17 -11.74 1.25
N VAL A 372 22.35 -13.05 1.42
CA VAL A 372 23.66 -13.70 1.41
C VAL A 372 23.72 -14.74 0.30
N ARG A 373 24.82 -14.78 -0.44
CA ARG A 373 25.00 -15.72 -1.55
C ARG A 373 25.32 -17.13 -1.04
N GLY A 374 24.71 -18.16 -1.63
CA GLY A 374 24.74 -19.55 -1.17
C GLY A 374 26.11 -20.22 -1.16
N ASP A 375 27.08 -19.67 -1.88
CA ASP A 375 28.45 -20.17 -2.00
C ASP A 375 29.42 -19.51 -1.01
N VAL A 376 29.00 -18.47 -0.27
CA VAL A 376 29.85 -17.75 0.70
C VAL A 376 29.52 -18.07 2.16
N PHE A 377 28.66 -19.06 2.42
CA PHE A 377 28.39 -19.58 3.76
C PHE A 377 28.09 -21.07 3.69
N VAL A 378 28.14 -21.73 4.85
CA VAL A 378 27.67 -23.11 4.99
C VAL A 378 26.72 -23.24 6.17
N PHE A 379 25.70 -24.08 6.02
CA PHE A 379 24.86 -24.49 7.15
C PHE A 379 25.72 -25.27 8.15
N ALA A 380 25.50 -24.97 9.42
CA ALA A 380 26.15 -25.61 10.55
C ALA A 380 25.10 -26.27 11.45
N ASP A 381 25.53 -27.27 12.22
CA ASP A 381 24.72 -27.75 13.33
C ASP A 381 24.61 -26.65 14.39
N ALA A 382 23.49 -26.64 15.12
CA ALA A 382 23.39 -25.84 16.33
C ALA A 382 24.58 -26.18 17.25
N PRO A 383 25.23 -25.18 17.88
CA PRO A 383 26.23 -25.45 18.90
C PRO A 383 25.62 -26.44 19.88
N LYS A 384 26.27 -27.60 20.06
CA LYS A 384 25.86 -28.54 21.11
C LYS A 384 25.99 -27.76 22.40
N ASP A 385 24.87 -27.52 23.09
CA ASP A 385 24.82 -26.78 24.35
C ASP A 385 26.08 -27.12 25.17
N GLU A 386 27.01 -26.16 25.31
CA GLU A 386 27.96 -26.30 26.38
C GLU A 386 27.12 -26.32 27.65
N PRO A 387 27.24 -27.36 28.50
CA PRO A 387 26.47 -27.42 29.73
C PRO A 387 26.68 -26.09 30.45
N PRO A 388 25.60 -25.46 30.97
CA PRO A 388 25.67 -24.13 31.54
C PRO A 388 26.85 -24.06 32.49
N VAL A 389 27.81 -23.18 32.20
CA VAL A 389 28.97 -22.99 33.07
C VAL A 389 28.42 -22.52 34.40
N THR A 390 28.43 -23.40 35.39
CA THR A 390 28.02 -23.07 36.75
C THR A 390 28.84 -21.85 37.16
N PRO A 391 28.22 -20.67 37.41
CA PRO A 391 28.98 -19.48 37.72
C PRO A 391 29.82 -19.75 38.97
N THR A 392 31.13 -19.62 38.84
CA THR A 392 32.03 -19.62 39.99
C THR A 392 31.65 -18.39 40.82
N PRO A 393 31.32 -18.54 42.12
CA PRO A 393 30.86 -17.42 42.93
C PRO A 393 31.97 -16.36 43.01
N MET A 394 31.72 -15.18 42.42
CA MET A 394 32.57 -14.03 42.61
C MET A 394 32.42 -13.54 44.06
N SER A 395 33.54 -13.49 44.78
CA SER A 395 33.63 -12.84 46.09
C SER A 395 33.20 -11.38 45.97
N GLY A 396 32.26 -10.99 46.82
CA GLY A 396 31.55 -9.71 46.75
C GLY A 396 32.44 -8.47 46.73
N GLY A 397 32.14 -7.58 45.78
CA GLY A 397 32.40 -6.15 45.87
C GLY A 397 31.06 -5.44 46.10
N GLU A 398 31.01 -4.56 47.09
CA GLU A 398 29.84 -3.76 47.45
C GLU A 398 29.39 -2.89 46.26
N VAL A 399 28.10 -2.96 45.93
CA VAL A 399 27.44 -2.04 45.00
C VAL A 399 26.66 -1.03 45.85
N GLU A 400 27.05 0.23 45.80
CA GLU A 400 26.29 1.33 46.39
C GLU A 400 24.93 1.47 45.69
N THR A 401 23.86 1.35 46.47
CA THR A 401 22.48 1.57 46.02
C THR A 401 22.23 3.08 45.87
N PRO A 402 21.73 3.58 44.72
CA PRO A 402 21.38 4.99 44.59
C PRO A 402 20.10 5.31 45.37
N PRO A 403 19.88 6.60 45.76
CA PRO A 403 18.73 6.99 46.57
C PRO A 403 17.41 6.77 45.82
N GLN A 404 16.41 6.26 46.52
CA GLN A 404 15.05 6.08 46.00
C GLN A 404 14.43 7.41 45.57
N GLY A 405 13.91 7.47 44.34
CA GLY A 405 12.94 8.49 43.94
C GLY A 405 13.02 9.01 42.51
N LYS A 406 14.10 8.78 41.74
CA LYS A 406 14.18 9.17 40.33
C LYS A 406 14.93 8.13 39.50
N THR A 407 14.27 7.59 38.48
CA THR A 407 14.89 6.69 37.49
C THR A 407 15.78 7.52 36.57
N VAL A 408 17.09 7.51 36.79
CA VAL A 408 18.05 8.15 35.88
C VAL A 408 18.37 7.15 34.76
N ARG A 409 17.89 7.41 33.53
CA ARG A 409 18.30 6.65 32.35
C ARG A 409 19.44 7.37 31.66
N ARG A 410 20.63 6.76 31.65
CA ARG A 410 21.79 7.26 30.89
C ARG A 410 21.73 6.70 29.48
N VAL A 411 21.67 7.59 28.48
CA VAL A 411 21.83 7.25 27.07
C VAL A 411 23.17 7.83 26.61
N VAL A 412 24.04 7.00 26.06
CA VAL A 412 25.33 7.43 25.52
C VAL A 412 25.23 7.34 24.00
N ILE A 413 25.54 8.43 23.31
CA ILE A 413 25.52 8.52 21.84
C ILE A 413 26.92 8.88 21.39
N GLU A 414 27.56 8.00 20.61
CA GLU A 414 28.87 8.25 19.99
C GLU A 414 28.67 8.94 18.63
N LEU A 415 29.40 10.03 18.38
CA LEU A 415 29.23 10.85 17.18
C LEU A 415 30.45 10.77 16.27
N THR A 416 30.22 10.54 14.98
CA THR A 416 31.23 10.65 13.92
C THR A 416 31.35 12.11 13.43
N HIS A 417 32.40 12.42 12.67
CA HIS A 417 32.72 13.80 12.24
C HIS A 417 31.61 14.44 11.36
N GLU A 418 30.85 13.65 10.60
CA GLU A 418 29.72 14.11 9.78
C GLU A 418 28.47 14.47 10.61
N ASN A 419 28.31 13.91 11.82
CA ASN A 419 27.11 14.08 12.63
C ASN A 419 27.13 15.34 13.53
N LYS A 420 28.23 16.11 13.53
CA LYS A 420 28.35 17.31 14.38
C LYS A 420 27.40 18.44 13.98
N VAL A 421 27.03 18.55 12.70
CA VAL A 421 26.07 19.57 12.23
C VAL A 421 24.64 19.20 12.64
N GLN A 422 24.31 17.91 12.63
CA GLN A 422 22.99 17.40 13.05
C GLN A 422 22.81 17.35 14.57
N LEU A 423 23.91 17.36 15.33
CA LEU A 423 23.86 17.33 16.80
C LEU A 423 23.09 18.51 17.40
N ALA A 424 23.26 19.71 16.84
CA ALA A 424 22.56 20.90 17.34
C ALA A 424 21.04 20.76 17.19
N GLU A 425 20.58 20.19 16.08
CA GLU A 425 19.15 19.98 15.79
C GLU A 425 18.56 18.87 16.66
N VAL A 426 19.29 17.77 16.84
CA VAL A 426 18.88 16.67 17.74
C VAL A 426 18.81 17.15 19.19
N LEU A 427 19.79 17.93 19.65
CA LEU A 427 19.78 18.50 21.01
C LEU A 427 18.62 19.49 21.20
N ASN A 428 18.28 20.29 20.19
CA ASN A 428 17.13 21.20 20.26
C ASN A 428 15.80 20.44 20.29
N LEU A 429 15.66 19.37 19.49
CA LEU A 429 14.49 18.51 19.52
C LEU A 429 14.31 17.83 20.89
N MET A 430 15.40 17.30 21.46
CA MET A 430 15.37 16.67 22.78
C MET A 430 15.03 17.65 23.90
N ARG A 431 15.51 18.91 23.82
CA ARG A 431 15.09 19.98 24.75
C ARG A 431 13.59 20.27 24.64
N GLY A 432 13.06 20.37 23.42
CA GLY A 432 11.62 20.60 23.21
C GLY A 432 10.74 19.48 23.79
N ILE A 433 11.15 18.22 23.62
CA ILE A 433 10.45 17.06 24.20
C ILE A 433 10.53 17.09 25.74
N ALA A 434 11.67 17.44 26.31
CA ALA A 434 11.88 17.52 27.75
C ALA A 434 11.04 18.64 28.40
N GLU A 435 10.95 19.81 27.76
CA GLU A 435 10.12 20.93 28.19
C GLU A 435 8.62 20.60 28.16
N LEU A 436 8.16 19.90 27.11
CA LEU A 436 6.78 19.44 27.01
C LEU A 436 6.43 18.34 28.02
N GLY A 437 7.41 17.51 28.40
CA GLY A 437 7.23 16.40 29.33
C GLY A 437 7.49 16.73 30.81
N GLY A 438 7.97 17.93 31.13
CA GLY A 438 8.36 18.31 32.50
C GLY A 438 9.55 17.50 33.05
N VAL A 439 10.46 17.06 32.18
CA VAL A 439 11.62 16.23 32.55
C VAL A 439 12.89 17.08 32.55
N ASP A 440 13.61 17.13 33.68
CA ASP A 440 14.94 17.76 33.74
C ASP A 440 15.99 16.88 33.04
N PHE A 441 16.73 17.44 32.09
CA PHE A 441 17.85 16.77 31.41
C PHE A 441 19.14 17.59 31.51
N ASN A 442 20.26 16.92 31.79
CA ASN A 442 21.60 17.51 31.78
C ASN A 442 22.42 16.88 30.64
N ILE A 443 22.95 17.71 29.73
CA ILE A 443 23.93 17.29 28.74
C ILE A 443 25.30 17.33 29.42
N LEU A 444 25.98 16.17 29.48
CA LEU A 444 27.39 16.10 29.87
C LEU A 444 28.20 15.94 28.59
N GLU A 445 28.90 17.00 28.17
CA GLU A 445 29.83 16.95 27.04
C GLU A 445 31.14 16.29 27.50
N GLY A 446 31.63 15.32 26.74
CA GLY A 446 32.85 14.56 27.00
C GLY A 446 33.62 14.28 25.72
#